data_AF-A0A935ZK15-F1
#
_entry.id   AF-A0A935ZK15-F1
#
_cell.length_a   1.000
_cell.length_b   1.000
_cell.length_c   1.000
_cell.angle_alpha   90.00
_cell.angle_beta   90.00
_cell.angle_gamma   90.00
#
_symmetry.space_group_name_H-M   'P 1'
#
loop_
_entity.id
_entity.type
_entity.pdbx_description
1 polymer ?
#
loop_
_entity_poly.entity_id
_entity_poly.type
_entity_poly.pdbx_seq_one_letter_code
_entity_poly.pdbx_strand_id
1 'polypeptide(L)'
;MAARAASGGSSRGLALAGATLMMAIGLTACDDESPRRMFDATAAGDTAAASTGGAMPDDDGDGSTSEGEETDDTPDVATPLTPEQVTFYLSRIAPTLVGRSLDGDEAALIELGGEAALAPIIDGWTAEPGFAEAVRFMVSDMLHTSGERDGVDFDLPGNLAAEIAAEDLPWSTLLTADYCVDGAGKHIACDTGAPYESGVLATRAYLIANKGRFNLTRAKRMLETFACRIYPMEQEIQVPLEKASLIPMFQAEKADEQTVEEAKGGFGNGVACYGCHSQFGAHAQLFVRFDDQGLWREDATGVQDPEGELGRSIAGLYTSHFADPTRAPDETSQMFGVEVENLRAATDVLTDSALFQQCTVKNLVARSFNLASGVSNDIDAELIAEIAQSVSADTPHPTIRHYVWSTFTDRRVVDAVLATMEAP
;
A
#
# COMPACT_ATOMS: atom_id res chain seq x y z
N MET A 1 -52.68 14.77 -18.12
CA MET A 1 -53.86 14.21 -18.81
C MET A 1 -54.17 12.84 -18.21
N ALA A 2 -55.38 12.70 -17.68
CA ALA A 2 -56.22 11.52 -17.48
C ALA A 2 -55.65 10.17 -16.97
N ALA A 3 -56.33 9.67 -15.94
CA ALA A 3 -56.20 8.40 -15.24
C ALA A 3 -56.89 7.19 -15.93
N ARG A 4 -56.51 5.96 -15.52
CA ARG A 4 -57.28 4.69 -15.44
C ARG A 4 -56.34 3.62 -14.83
N ALA A 5 -56.55 2.95 -13.70
CA ALA A 5 -57.66 2.21 -13.06
C ALA A 5 -57.81 0.72 -13.51
N ALA A 6 -57.49 -0.17 -12.55
CA ALA A 6 -58.01 -1.53 -12.24
C ALA A 6 -57.80 -2.67 -13.29
N SER A 7 -57.77 -3.99 -13.00
CA SER A 7 -58.31 -4.82 -11.90
C SER A 7 -57.85 -6.30 -12.06
N GLY A 8 -57.75 -7.04 -10.93
CA GLY A 8 -58.09 -8.49 -10.77
C GLY A 8 -57.15 -9.54 -11.41
N GLY A 9 -56.88 -10.73 -10.87
CA GLY A 9 -57.41 -11.47 -9.71
C GLY A 9 -57.35 -13.00 -10.00
N SER A 10 -57.08 -13.79 -8.96
CA SER A 10 -57.45 -15.23 -8.80
C SER A 10 -56.46 -16.37 -9.17
N SER A 11 -55.77 -16.87 -8.13
CA SER A 11 -55.80 -18.24 -7.56
C SER A 11 -55.61 -19.51 -8.43
N ARG A 12 -54.62 -20.33 -8.03
CA ARG A 12 -54.56 -21.82 -7.85
C ARG A 12 -53.06 -22.17 -7.71
N GLY A 13 -52.52 -22.99 -6.80
CA GLY A 13 -53.04 -23.98 -5.87
C GLY A 13 -52.20 -25.27 -6.00
N LEU A 14 -51.42 -25.63 -4.96
CA LEU A 14 -50.69 -26.91 -4.70
C LEU A 14 -49.55 -27.27 -5.70
N ALA A 15 -48.43 -27.94 -5.36
CA ALA A 15 -48.13 -28.94 -4.33
C ALA A 15 -46.61 -29.05 -4.01
N LEU A 16 -46.32 -29.58 -2.82
CA LEU A 16 -45.01 -29.95 -2.24
C LEU A 16 -44.23 -31.01 -3.04
N ALA A 17 -42.91 -30.79 -3.15
CA ALA A 17 -41.83 -31.79 -3.02
C ALA A 17 -40.54 -30.97 -2.71
N GLY A 18 -39.90 -31.06 -1.56
CA GLY A 18 -39.36 -32.29 -0.98
C GLY A 18 -37.91 -32.46 -1.44
N ALA A 19 -37.01 -31.55 -1.05
CA ALA A 19 -35.57 -31.69 -1.23
C ALA A 19 -34.85 -31.12 -0.02
N THR A 20 -34.43 -32.02 0.87
CA THR A 20 -33.53 -31.76 1.99
C THR A 20 -32.14 -31.49 1.42
N LEU A 21 -31.75 -30.22 1.34
CA LEU A 21 -30.39 -29.81 1.04
C LEU A 21 -29.68 -29.54 2.37
N MET A 22 -28.80 -30.45 2.79
CA MET A 22 -27.82 -30.14 3.83
C MET A 22 -26.81 -29.16 3.22
N MET A 23 -26.95 -27.88 3.55
CA MET A 23 -25.86 -26.92 3.38
C MET A 23 -24.84 -27.16 4.49
N ALA A 24 -23.68 -27.70 4.10
CA ALA A 24 -22.48 -27.55 4.87
C ALA A 24 -22.04 -26.08 4.76
N ILE A 25 -22.18 -25.33 5.86
CA ILE A 25 -21.61 -23.99 5.99
C ILE A 25 -20.11 -24.19 6.20
N GLY A 26 -19.34 -24.08 5.12
CA GLY A 26 -17.89 -23.92 5.19
C GLY A 26 -17.58 -22.47 5.54
N LEU A 27 -17.12 -22.25 6.77
CA LEU A 27 -16.51 -20.98 7.18
C LEU A 27 -15.11 -20.91 6.55
N THR A 28 -14.99 -20.27 5.40
CA THR A 28 -13.70 -19.77 4.89
C THR A 28 -13.48 -18.38 5.47
N ALA A 29 -12.74 -18.32 6.56
CA ALA A 29 -12.17 -17.06 7.03
C ALA A 29 -11.01 -16.67 6.09
N CYS A 30 -10.99 -15.40 5.68
CA CYS A 30 -9.90 -14.70 4.97
C CYS A 30 -9.89 -14.68 3.42
N ASP A 31 -11.05 -14.72 2.75
CA ASP A 31 -11.16 -14.14 1.39
C ASP A 31 -12.37 -13.20 1.33
N ASP A 32 -12.08 -11.90 1.32
CA ASP A 32 -13.08 -10.83 1.17
C ASP A 32 -13.32 -10.63 -0.33
N GLU A 33 -14.28 -11.37 -0.90
CA GLU A 33 -14.76 -11.15 -2.27
C GLU A 33 -15.50 -9.82 -2.38
N SER A 34 -14.75 -8.73 -2.55
CA SER A 34 -15.28 -7.54 -3.21
C SER A 34 -15.35 -7.80 -4.72
N PRO A 35 -16.45 -7.47 -5.42
CA PRO A 35 -16.57 -7.72 -6.85
C PRO A 35 -15.55 -6.88 -7.63
N ARG A 36 -14.43 -7.52 -8.01
CA ARG A 36 -13.42 -6.97 -8.91
C ARG A 36 -14.05 -6.70 -10.27
N ARG A 37 -14.06 -5.43 -10.70
CA ARG A 37 -14.17 -5.14 -12.14
C ARG A 37 -12.92 -5.70 -12.81
N MET A 38 -13.13 -6.61 -13.76
CA MET A 38 -12.10 -7.23 -14.58
C MET A 38 -11.25 -6.17 -15.27
N PHE A 39 -9.98 -6.07 -14.88
CA PHE A 39 -8.90 -5.91 -15.85
C PHE A 39 -8.13 -7.23 -15.84
N ASP A 40 -8.13 -7.89 -16.99
CA ASP A 40 -7.51 -9.19 -17.26
C ASP A 40 -5.98 -9.03 -17.16
N ALA A 41 -5.41 -9.61 -16.10
CA ALA A 41 -3.98 -9.85 -15.98
C ALA A 41 -3.79 -11.31 -15.56
N THR A 42 -3.71 -12.19 -16.57
CA THR A 42 -3.25 -13.56 -16.40
C THR A 42 -1.77 -13.55 -16.05
N ALA A 43 -1.43 -13.79 -14.78
CA ALA A 43 -0.08 -14.13 -14.36
C ALA A 43 -0.11 -15.34 -13.41
N ALA A 44 0.87 -16.20 -13.62
CA ALA A 44 0.96 -17.59 -13.19
C ALA A 44 0.97 -17.76 -11.66
N GLY A 45 0.36 -18.85 -11.21
CA GLY A 45 0.46 -19.32 -9.83
C GLY A 45 1.80 -20.01 -9.62
N ASP A 46 2.53 -19.58 -8.59
CA ASP A 46 3.63 -20.33 -8.03
C ASP A 46 3.31 -20.73 -6.58
N THR A 47 3.38 -22.04 -6.37
CA THR A 47 3.20 -22.74 -5.11
C THR A 47 4.41 -22.53 -4.20
N ALA A 48 4.22 -21.89 -3.06
CA ALA A 48 5.22 -21.82 -1.99
C ALA A 48 5.42 -23.20 -1.35
N ALA A 49 6.59 -23.80 -1.58
CA ALA A 49 7.01 -25.04 -0.92
C ALA A 49 7.64 -24.72 0.45
N ALA A 50 7.12 -25.37 1.49
CA ALA A 50 7.65 -25.34 2.84
C ALA A 50 9.06 -25.96 2.90
N SER A 51 10.03 -25.20 3.38
CA SER A 51 11.38 -25.71 3.69
C SER A 51 11.42 -26.19 5.14
N THR A 52 11.44 -27.52 5.31
CA THR A 52 11.71 -28.20 6.58
C THR A 52 13.21 -28.31 6.81
N GLY A 53 13.65 -27.96 8.02
CA GLY A 53 15.05 -28.01 8.46
C GLY A 53 15.71 -29.38 8.30
N GLY A 54 16.96 -29.34 7.85
CA GLY A 54 17.88 -30.48 7.77
C GLY A 54 19.16 -30.18 8.56
N ALA A 55 19.57 -31.16 9.36
CA ALA A 55 20.69 -31.12 10.29
C ALA A 55 22.06 -30.89 9.62
N MET A 56 22.95 -30.22 10.35
CA MET A 56 24.37 -30.06 10.00
C MET A 56 25.14 -31.37 10.21
N PRO A 57 26.02 -31.77 9.27
CA PRO A 57 27.20 -32.56 9.58
C PRO A 57 28.45 -31.68 9.65
N ASP A 58 29.28 -31.94 10.66
CA ASP A 58 30.66 -31.46 10.78
C ASP A 58 31.50 -31.99 9.61
N ASP A 59 32.25 -31.12 8.92
CA ASP A 59 33.26 -31.52 7.93
C ASP A 59 34.59 -30.81 8.20
N ASP A 60 35.56 -31.62 8.61
CA ASP A 60 36.98 -31.30 8.79
C ASP A 60 37.70 -31.49 7.44
N GLY A 61 38.22 -30.42 6.83
CA GLY A 61 39.10 -30.52 5.66
C GLY A 61 39.69 -29.16 5.28
N ASP A 62 40.89 -28.86 5.74
CA ASP A 62 42.19 -29.07 5.07
C ASP A 62 42.53 -27.95 4.07
N GLY A 63 43.78 -27.48 4.21
CA GLY A 63 44.24 -26.21 3.68
C GLY A 63 44.48 -26.24 2.19
N SER A 64 43.96 -25.21 1.52
CA SER A 64 44.40 -24.82 0.19
C SER A 64 44.66 -23.32 0.19
N THR A 65 45.94 -22.95 0.30
CA THR A 65 46.44 -21.61 0.04
C THR A 65 46.30 -21.36 -1.47
N SER A 66 45.16 -20.82 -1.88
CA SER A 66 44.97 -20.26 -3.21
C SER A 66 45.76 -18.97 -3.30
N GLU A 67 46.78 -18.96 -4.14
CA GLU A 67 47.51 -17.76 -4.55
C GLU A 67 46.49 -16.77 -5.14
N GLY A 68 46.43 -15.57 -4.56
CA GLY A 68 45.53 -14.50 -4.98
C GLY A 68 45.91 -14.03 -6.37
N GLU A 69 45.13 -14.44 -7.36
CA GLU A 69 45.08 -13.81 -8.67
C GLU A 69 44.47 -12.42 -8.44
N GLU A 70 45.33 -11.39 -8.38
CA GLU A 70 44.93 -9.99 -8.42
C GLU A 70 44.23 -9.78 -9.78
N THR A 71 42.91 -10.00 -9.82
CA THR A 71 42.08 -9.52 -10.92
C THR A 71 42.17 -8.01 -10.88
N ASP A 72 42.84 -7.45 -11.87
CA ASP A 72 42.92 -6.03 -12.17
C ASP A 72 41.51 -5.52 -12.49
N ASP A 73 40.70 -5.34 -11.44
CA ASP A 73 39.36 -4.73 -11.44
C ASP A 73 39.51 -3.26 -11.78
N THR A 74 39.88 -2.99 -13.02
CA THR A 74 39.66 -1.68 -13.60
C THR A 74 38.16 -1.47 -13.65
N PRO A 75 37.61 -0.42 -12.99
CA PRO A 75 36.18 -0.20 -12.95
C PRO A 75 35.67 -0.09 -14.39
N ASP A 76 34.74 -0.97 -14.74
CA ASP A 76 34.13 -1.02 -16.06
C ASP A 76 33.47 0.33 -16.34
N VAL A 77 34.04 1.09 -17.27
CA VAL A 77 33.49 2.39 -17.64
C VAL A 77 32.25 2.10 -18.46
N ALA A 78 31.09 2.30 -17.84
CA ALA A 78 29.79 2.07 -18.48
C ALA A 78 29.74 2.70 -19.87
N THR A 79 29.36 1.89 -20.87
CA THR A 79 29.25 2.37 -22.25
C THR A 79 28.10 3.39 -22.34
N PRO A 80 28.33 4.58 -22.94
CA PRO A 80 27.28 5.58 -23.08
C PRO A 80 26.07 5.07 -23.87
N LEU A 81 24.86 5.52 -23.52
CA LEU A 81 23.63 5.13 -24.24
C LEU A 81 23.58 5.74 -25.63
N THR A 82 23.09 4.96 -26.59
CA THR A 82 22.77 5.47 -27.93
C THR A 82 21.46 6.28 -27.90
N PRO A 83 21.24 7.20 -28.86
CA PRO A 83 19.96 7.90 -28.99
C PRO A 83 18.75 6.97 -29.10
N GLU A 84 18.90 5.81 -29.76
CA GLU A 84 17.83 4.81 -29.88
C GLU A 84 17.47 4.19 -28.53
N GLN A 85 18.47 3.87 -27.69
CA GLN A 85 18.27 3.35 -26.34
C GLN A 85 17.57 4.39 -25.46
N VAL A 86 18.02 5.66 -25.50
CA VAL A 86 17.40 6.75 -24.73
C VAL A 86 15.94 6.97 -25.19
N THR A 87 15.69 6.94 -26.50
CA THR A 87 14.32 7.05 -27.05
C THR A 87 13.43 5.92 -26.58
N PHE A 88 13.92 4.67 -26.63
CA PHE A 88 13.18 3.50 -26.15
C PHE A 88 12.82 3.64 -24.67
N TYR A 89 13.81 3.97 -23.83
CA TYR A 89 13.62 4.12 -22.39
C TYR A 89 12.62 5.23 -22.05
N LEU A 90 12.84 6.44 -22.57
CA LEU A 90 11.96 7.58 -22.28
C LEU A 90 10.53 7.36 -22.81
N SER A 91 10.37 6.69 -23.96
CA SER A 91 9.05 6.34 -24.48
C SER A 91 8.26 5.38 -23.58
N ARG A 92 8.93 4.58 -22.74
CA ARG A 92 8.28 3.67 -21.79
C ARG A 92 7.75 4.40 -20.57
N ILE A 93 8.49 5.38 -20.05
CA ILE A 93 8.14 6.05 -18.81
C ILE A 93 7.29 7.31 -19.01
N ALA A 94 7.37 7.98 -20.17
CA ALA A 94 6.63 9.22 -20.44
C ALA A 94 5.11 9.11 -20.20
N PRO A 95 4.41 8.05 -20.68
CA PRO A 95 2.96 7.95 -20.47
C PRO A 95 2.56 7.89 -19.00
N THR A 96 3.39 7.25 -18.17
CA THR A 96 3.12 7.12 -16.73
C THR A 96 3.51 8.38 -15.97
N LEU A 97 4.56 9.09 -16.38
CA LEU A 97 5.05 10.28 -15.67
C LEU A 97 4.31 11.56 -16.06
N VAL A 98 3.97 11.76 -17.33
CA VAL A 98 3.37 13.01 -17.83
C VAL A 98 2.09 12.82 -18.63
N GLY A 99 1.61 11.58 -18.76
CA GLY A 99 0.35 11.29 -19.47
C GLY A 99 0.41 11.48 -20.99
N ARG A 100 1.60 11.61 -21.57
CA ARG A 100 1.82 11.80 -23.02
C ARG A 100 3.03 11.01 -23.53
N SER A 101 3.12 10.89 -24.85
CA SER A 101 4.33 10.37 -25.53
C SER A 101 5.37 11.47 -25.72
N LEU A 102 6.59 11.09 -26.12
CA LEU A 102 7.64 12.03 -26.50
C LEU A 102 7.18 12.99 -27.60
N ASP A 103 7.49 14.27 -27.46
CA ASP A 103 7.28 15.28 -28.49
C ASP A 103 8.50 15.48 -29.39
N GLY A 104 8.37 16.39 -30.36
CA GLY A 104 9.43 16.64 -31.35
C GLY A 104 10.66 17.33 -30.79
N ASP A 105 10.50 18.17 -29.77
CA ASP A 105 11.62 18.89 -29.16
C ASP A 105 12.44 17.92 -28.29
N GLU A 106 11.76 17.04 -27.57
CA GLU A 106 12.39 15.93 -26.81
C GLU A 106 13.14 14.97 -27.73
N ALA A 107 12.53 14.56 -28.85
CA ALA A 107 13.18 13.70 -29.84
C ALA A 107 14.43 14.34 -30.43
N ALA A 108 14.40 15.64 -30.75
CA ALA A 108 15.56 16.37 -31.24
C ALA A 108 16.67 16.50 -30.18
N LEU A 109 16.30 16.67 -28.91
CA LEU A 109 17.25 16.71 -27.80
C LEU A 109 17.95 15.35 -27.64
N ILE A 110 17.22 14.24 -27.78
CA ILE A 110 17.78 12.88 -27.74
C ILE A 110 18.73 12.63 -28.92
N GLU A 111 18.34 13.01 -30.14
CA GLU A 111 19.17 12.83 -31.35
C GLU A 111 20.52 13.57 -31.23
N LEU A 112 20.51 14.77 -30.66
CA LEU A 112 21.71 15.60 -30.51
C LEU A 112 22.55 15.24 -29.28
N GLY A 113 21.90 14.88 -28.17
CA GLY A 113 22.52 14.72 -26.85
C GLY A 113 22.79 13.28 -26.42
N GLY A 114 22.14 12.29 -27.03
CA GLY A 114 22.18 10.90 -26.59
C GLY A 114 21.80 10.78 -25.11
N GLU A 115 22.62 10.05 -24.33
CA GLU A 115 22.42 9.88 -22.88
C GLU A 115 22.28 11.20 -22.10
N ALA A 116 22.98 12.26 -22.50
CA ALA A 116 22.94 13.54 -21.81
C ALA A 116 21.57 14.24 -21.90
N ALA A 117 20.68 13.79 -22.79
CA ALA A 117 19.30 14.29 -22.89
C ALA A 117 18.38 13.76 -21.80
N LEU A 118 18.73 12.64 -21.15
CA LEU A 118 17.84 11.92 -20.23
C LEU A 118 17.44 12.78 -19.02
N ALA A 119 18.42 13.33 -18.30
CA ALA A 119 18.17 14.16 -17.12
C ALA A 119 17.36 15.44 -17.42
N PRO A 120 17.69 16.28 -18.43
CA PRO A 120 16.92 17.49 -18.71
C PRO A 120 15.49 17.22 -19.20
N ILE A 121 15.23 16.09 -19.88
CA ILE A 121 13.86 15.71 -20.27
C ILE A 121 13.03 15.35 -19.04
N ILE A 122 13.57 14.50 -18.16
CA ILE A 122 12.87 14.12 -16.92
C ILE A 122 12.63 15.33 -16.02
N ASP A 123 13.61 16.23 -15.90
CA ASP A 123 13.46 17.50 -15.17
C ASP A 123 12.31 18.34 -15.75
N GLY A 124 12.31 18.54 -17.08
CA GLY A 124 11.25 19.26 -17.80
C GLY A 124 9.86 18.67 -17.57
N TRP A 125 9.74 17.34 -17.64
CA TRP A 125 8.50 16.62 -17.36
C TRP A 125 7.94 16.89 -15.98
N THR A 126 8.78 16.88 -14.94
CA THR A 126 8.32 17.11 -13.57
C THR A 126 7.81 18.54 -13.33
N ALA A 127 8.15 19.48 -14.20
CA ALA A 127 7.65 20.86 -14.18
C ALA A 127 6.34 21.04 -14.97
N GLU A 128 5.87 20.03 -15.70
CA GLU A 128 4.65 20.13 -16.50
C GLU A 128 3.37 19.91 -15.69
N PRO A 129 2.24 20.51 -16.10
CA PRO A 129 0.93 20.20 -15.50
C PRO A 129 0.54 18.72 -15.61
N GLY A 130 1.00 18.02 -16.65
CA GLY A 130 0.75 16.60 -16.84
C GLY A 130 1.32 15.72 -15.73
N PHE A 131 2.43 16.15 -15.11
CA PHE A 131 3.05 15.44 -13.99
C PHE A 131 2.17 15.44 -12.73
N ALA A 132 1.60 16.59 -12.37
CA ALA A 132 0.68 16.68 -11.24
C ALA A 132 -0.54 15.77 -11.41
N GLU A 133 -1.10 15.72 -12.63
CA GLU A 133 -2.21 14.83 -12.95
C GLU A 133 -1.81 13.34 -12.94
N ALA A 134 -0.61 13.00 -13.41
CA ALA A 134 -0.08 11.64 -13.31
C ALA A 134 0.09 11.19 -11.84
N VAL A 135 0.59 12.08 -10.97
CA VAL A 135 0.72 11.83 -9.53
C VAL A 135 -0.66 11.69 -8.86
N ARG A 136 -1.65 12.50 -9.25
CA ARG A 136 -3.05 12.34 -8.84
C ARG A 136 -3.55 10.92 -9.14
N PHE A 137 -3.38 10.45 -10.38
CA PHE A 137 -3.83 9.12 -10.77
C PHE A 137 -3.07 8.02 -10.04
N MET A 138 -1.77 8.21 -9.78
CA MET A 138 -0.96 7.27 -9.02
C MET A 138 -1.52 7.05 -7.61
N VAL A 139 -1.74 8.12 -6.85
CA VAL A 139 -2.25 8.00 -5.49
C VAL A 139 -3.69 7.49 -5.45
N SER A 140 -4.53 7.96 -6.37
CA SER A 140 -5.93 7.51 -6.50
C SER A 140 -6.03 6.00 -6.71
N ASP A 141 -5.20 5.47 -7.60
CA ASP A 141 -5.11 4.04 -7.89
C ASP A 141 -4.55 3.25 -6.71
N MET A 142 -3.43 3.70 -6.12
CA MET A 142 -2.80 3.05 -4.96
C MET A 142 -3.75 2.92 -3.76
N LEU A 143 -4.62 3.90 -3.53
CA LEU A 143 -5.55 3.94 -2.40
C LEU A 143 -6.95 3.42 -2.74
N HIS A 144 -7.22 3.10 -4.00
CA HIS A 144 -8.54 2.78 -4.53
C HIS A 144 -9.59 3.89 -4.27
N THR A 145 -9.18 5.14 -4.45
CA THR A 145 -10.01 6.32 -4.22
C THR A 145 -10.15 7.11 -5.52
N SER A 146 -11.34 7.13 -6.12
CA SER A 146 -11.66 8.03 -7.24
C SER A 146 -13.17 8.25 -7.38
N GLY A 147 -13.54 9.43 -7.90
CA GLY A 147 -14.91 9.83 -8.19
C GLY A 147 -15.71 10.29 -6.98
N GLU A 148 -17.02 10.08 -6.99
CA GLU A 148 -17.92 10.44 -5.89
C GLU A 148 -18.83 9.25 -5.57
N ARG A 149 -19.05 8.99 -4.28
CA ARG A 149 -20.00 7.96 -3.82
C ARG A 149 -20.68 8.40 -2.53
N ASP A 150 -22.00 8.32 -2.51
CA ASP A 150 -22.84 8.61 -1.34
C ASP A 150 -22.57 10.02 -0.74
N GLY A 151 -22.28 10.99 -1.60
CA GLY A 151 -21.96 12.37 -1.22
C GLY A 151 -20.58 12.55 -0.59
N VAL A 152 -19.70 11.55 -0.70
CA VAL A 152 -18.28 11.64 -0.33
C VAL A 152 -17.47 11.80 -1.60
N ASP A 153 -16.57 12.78 -1.58
CA ASP A 153 -15.60 13.01 -2.64
C ASP A 153 -14.42 12.03 -2.47
N PHE A 154 -14.32 11.06 -3.38
CA PHE A 154 -13.23 10.08 -3.41
C PHE A 154 -12.00 10.58 -4.17
N ASP A 155 -12.04 11.77 -4.77
CA ASP A 155 -10.90 12.40 -5.43
C ASP A 155 -10.01 13.19 -4.46
N LEU A 156 -10.44 13.46 -3.21
CA LEU A 156 -9.66 14.24 -2.23
C LEU A 156 -8.20 13.76 -2.07
N PRO A 157 -7.89 12.45 -1.95
CA PRO A 157 -6.50 11.99 -1.88
C PRO A 157 -5.68 12.30 -3.14
N GLY A 158 -6.30 12.14 -4.30
CA GLY A 158 -5.68 12.42 -5.59
C GLY A 158 -5.42 13.91 -5.79
N ASN A 159 -6.38 14.76 -5.42
CA ASN A 159 -6.24 16.22 -5.51
C ASN A 159 -5.10 16.74 -4.62
N LEU A 160 -4.97 16.21 -3.40
CA LEU A 160 -3.85 16.53 -2.51
C LEU A 160 -2.51 16.13 -3.15
N ALA A 161 -2.43 14.94 -3.72
CA ALA A 161 -1.21 14.48 -4.41
C ALA A 161 -0.86 15.36 -5.62
N ALA A 162 -1.86 15.80 -6.39
CA ALA A 162 -1.68 16.71 -7.52
C ALA A 162 -1.10 18.06 -7.06
N GLU A 163 -1.64 18.62 -5.98
CA GLU A 163 -1.17 19.89 -5.43
C GLU A 163 0.28 19.78 -4.96
N ILE A 164 0.61 18.72 -4.20
CA ILE A 164 1.97 18.47 -3.72
C ILE A 164 2.97 18.43 -4.88
N ALA A 165 2.62 17.78 -5.99
CA ALA A 165 3.47 17.71 -7.18
C ALA A 165 3.56 19.04 -7.95
N ALA A 166 2.45 19.80 -8.03
CA ALA A 166 2.39 21.08 -8.71
C ALA A 166 3.21 22.16 -7.98
N GLU A 167 3.06 22.23 -6.66
CA GLU A 167 3.69 23.22 -5.79
C GLU A 167 5.07 22.77 -5.27
N ASP A 168 5.55 21.59 -5.70
CA ASP A 168 6.84 20.99 -5.31
C ASP A 168 7.02 20.91 -3.79
N LEU A 169 5.97 20.47 -3.10
CA LEU A 169 5.97 20.27 -1.66
C LEU A 169 6.70 18.97 -1.29
N PRO A 170 7.20 18.84 -0.04
CA PRO A 170 7.75 17.59 0.45
C PRO A 170 6.76 16.43 0.26
N TRP A 171 7.22 15.27 -0.19
CA TRP A 171 6.32 14.14 -0.46
C TRP A 171 5.65 13.60 0.81
N SER A 172 6.28 13.78 1.98
CA SER A 172 5.69 13.48 3.28
C SER A 172 4.42 14.29 3.58
N THR A 173 4.19 15.44 2.93
CA THR A 173 2.95 16.21 3.02
C THR A 173 1.72 15.37 2.65
N LEU A 174 1.88 14.32 1.84
CA LEU A 174 0.78 13.41 1.50
C LEU A 174 0.15 12.75 2.74
N LEU A 175 0.94 12.49 3.78
CA LEU A 175 0.51 11.89 5.04
C LEU A 175 0.39 12.90 6.19
N THR A 176 0.96 14.09 6.03
CA THR A 176 1.11 15.08 7.11
C THR A 176 0.42 16.41 6.83
N ALA A 177 -0.28 16.55 5.70
CA ALA A 177 -1.13 17.73 5.46
C ALA A 177 -2.21 17.84 6.55
N ASP A 178 -2.49 19.09 6.92
CA ASP A 178 -3.57 19.50 7.82
C ASP A 178 -4.79 20.06 7.07
N TYR A 179 -4.86 19.77 5.77
CA TYR A 179 -5.91 20.20 4.85
C TYR A 179 -6.18 19.13 3.80
N CYS A 180 -7.33 19.27 3.16
CA CYS A 180 -7.72 18.53 1.97
C CYS A 180 -7.84 19.50 0.78
N VAL A 181 -7.83 18.95 -0.44
CA VAL A 181 -7.88 19.73 -1.68
C VAL A 181 -9.14 19.35 -2.46
N ASP A 182 -10.01 20.33 -2.70
CA ASP A 182 -11.22 20.09 -3.49
C ASP A 182 -10.92 20.00 -5.00
N GLY A 183 -11.92 19.63 -5.80
CA GLY A 183 -11.76 19.53 -7.27
C GLY A 183 -11.47 20.86 -7.98
N ALA A 184 -11.52 21.99 -7.29
CA ALA A 184 -11.12 23.31 -7.80
C ALA A 184 -9.68 23.68 -7.40
N GLY A 185 -8.96 22.80 -6.70
CA GLY A 185 -7.61 23.03 -6.20
C GLY A 185 -7.57 23.93 -4.97
N LYS A 186 -8.67 24.04 -4.21
CA LYS A 186 -8.72 24.88 -3.01
C LYS A 186 -8.54 24.04 -1.75
N HIS A 187 -7.77 24.57 -0.80
CA HIS A 187 -7.69 24.04 0.55
C HIS A 187 -9.04 24.12 1.26
N ILE A 188 -9.47 22.98 1.79
CA ILE A 188 -10.66 22.79 2.60
C ILE A 188 -10.30 22.00 3.87
N ALA A 189 -11.17 22.06 4.88
CA ALA A 189 -11.08 21.12 5.99
C ALA A 189 -11.37 19.71 5.49
N CYS A 190 -10.69 18.70 6.04
CA CYS A 190 -10.99 17.33 5.68
C CYS A 190 -12.32 16.87 6.29
N ASP A 191 -12.89 15.83 5.70
CA ASP A 191 -14.30 15.51 5.83
C ASP A 191 -14.62 14.48 6.94
N THR A 192 -13.63 14.07 7.73
CA THR A 192 -13.80 13.01 8.75
C THR A 192 -14.29 13.52 10.10
N GLY A 193 -14.08 14.80 10.42
CA GLY A 193 -14.42 15.38 11.72
C GLY A 193 -13.50 14.94 12.86
N ALA A 194 -12.35 14.32 12.56
CA ALA A 194 -11.33 14.03 13.56
C ALA A 194 -10.78 15.34 14.16
N PRO A 195 -10.32 15.34 15.43
CA PRO A 195 -9.71 16.51 16.05
C PRO A 195 -8.26 16.76 15.58
N TYR A 196 -7.79 15.97 14.62
CA TYR A 196 -6.47 16.02 14.00
C TYR A 196 -6.60 15.66 12.53
N GLU A 197 -5.55 15.94 11.75
CA GLU A 197 -5.47 15.65 10.32
C GLU A 197 -4.20 14.85 10.02
N SER A 198 -4.30 13.93 9.06
CA SER A 198 -3.23 12.98 8.70
C SER A 198 -3.24 12.73 7.18
N GLY A 199 -3.25 13.83 6.42
CA GLY A 199 -3.27 13.84 4.97
C GLY A 199 -4.30 12.87 4.37
N VAL A 200 -3.86 12.04 3.41
CA VAL A 200 -4.76 11.11 2.72
C VAL A 200 -5.38 10.04 3.62
N LEU A 201 -4.71 9.66 4.73
CA LEU A 201 -5.19 8.59 5.63
C LEU A 201 -6.38 9.05 6.50
N ALA A 202 -6.52 10.35 6.72
CA ALA A 202 -7.64 10.96 7.44
C ALA A 202 -8.71 11.54 6.49
N THR A 203 -8.81 11.05 5.26
CA THR A 203 -9.93 11.36 4.35
C THR A 203 -11.01 10.29 4.46
N ARG A 204 -12.30 10.66 4.34
CA ARG A 204 -13.37 9.64 4.28
C ARG A 204 -13.23 8.72 3.08
N ALA A 205 -12.72 9.24 1.96
CA ALA A 205 -12.40 8.47 0.77
C ALA A 205 -11.55 7.22 1.10
N TYR A 206 -10.39 7.44 1.74
CA TYR A 206 -9.50 6.36 2.16
C TYR A 206 -10.17 5.43 3.18
N LEU A 207 -10.79 6.00 4.20
CA LEU A 207 -11.37 5.24 5.31
C LEU A 207 -12.53 4.34 4.88
N ILE A 208 -13.33 4.77 3.90
CA ILE A 208 -14.43 3.98 3.35
C ILE A 208 -13.92 2.96 2.34
N ALA A 209 -13.02 3.36 1.42
CA ALA A 209 -12.47 2.46 0.40
C ALA A 209 -11.74 1.26 1.01
N ASN A 210 -11.11 1.47 2.17
CA ASN A 210 -10.27 0.48 2.83
C ASN A 210 -10.86 -0.02 4.14
N LYS A 211 -12.18 0.08 4.34
CA LYS A 211 -12.81 -0.43 5.56
C LYS A 211 -12.82 -1.97 5.59
N GLY A 212 -12.69 -2.54 6.78
CA GLY A 212 -12.65 -3.99 6.97
C GLY A 212 -12.72 -4.34 8.44
N ARG A 213 -13.14 -5.57 8.77
CA ARG A 213 -13.23 -6.07 10.15
C ARG A 213 -11.93 -5.78 10.92
N PHE A 214 -12.03 -5.43 12.19
CA PHE A 214 -10.88 -5.03 13.04
C PHE A 214 -9.98 -3.92 12.45
N ASN A 215 -10.49 -3.09 11.52
CA ASN A 215 -9.69 -2.17 10.73
C ASN A 215 -8.55 -2.84 9.93
N LEU A 216 -8.69 -4.14 9.60
CA LEU A 216 -7.63 -4.91 8.95
C LEU A 216 -7.16 -4.28 7.62
N THR A 217 -8.13 -3.93 6.79
CA THR A 217 -7.88 -3.42 5.45
C THR A 217 -7.25 -2.01 5.45
N ARG A 218 -7.60 -1.16 6.44
CA ARG A 218 -7.04 0.20 6.58
C ARG A 218 -5.55 0.10 6.90
N ALA A 219 -5.20 -0.53 8.02
CA ALA A 219 -3.80 -0.64 8.42
C ALA A 219 -2.95 -1.46 7.44
N LYS A 220 -3.52 -2.49 6.78
CA LYS A 220 -2.85 -3.18 5.68
C LYS A 220 -2.54 -2.24 4.51
N ARG A 221 -3.55 -1.51 4.00
CA ARG A 221 -3.36 -0.59 2.87
C ARG A 221 -2.34 0.48 3.19
N MET A 222 -2.38 1.06 4.39
CA MET A 222 -1.39 2.05 4.83
C MET A 222 0.04 1.52 4.68
N LEU A 223 0.33 0.32 5.19
CA LEU A 223 1.68 -0.26 5.11
C LEU A 223 2.06 -0.69 3.70
N GLU A 224 1.17 -1.34 2.96
CA GLU A 224 1.46 -1.77 1.59
C GLU A 224 1.78 -0.58 0.68
N THR A 225 1.04 0.51 0.85
CA THR A 225 1.16 1.71 0.02
C THR A 225 2.36 2.59 0.41
N PHE A 226 2.60 2.78 1.71
CA PHE A 226 3.56 3.80 2.18
C PHE A 226 4.80 3.23 2.86
N ALA A 227 4.85 1.93 3.14
CA ALA A 227 6.05 1.27 3.69
C ALA A 227 6.47 0.05 2.87
N CYS A 228 5.65 -0.39 1.90
CA CYS A 228 5.88 -1.56 1.07
C CYS A 228 6.16 -2.79 1.95
N ARG A 229 5.34 -2.97 3.00
CA ARG A 229 5.42 -4.07 3.96
C ARG A 229 4.10 -4.80 4.11
N ILE A 230 4.19 -6.08 4.47
CA ILE A 230 3.07 -6.96 4.85
C ILE A 230 3.30 -7.55 6.23
N TYR A 231 2.24 -8.07 6.84
CA TYR A 231 2.34 -8.81 8.09
C TYR A 231 2.57 -10.31 7.84
N PRO A 232 3.33 -10.99 8.73
CA PRO A 232 4.18 -10.39 9.76
C PRO A 232 5.39 -9.67 9.14
N MET A 233 5.79 -8.56 9.76
CA MET A 233 7.01 -7.81 9.44
C MET A 233 8.18 -8.25 10.32
N GLU A 234 9.38 -7.82 9.96
CA GLU A 234 10.59 -7.96 10.74
C GLU A 234 10.39 -7.35 12.15
N GLN A 235 10.77 -8.09 13.20
CA GLN A 235 10.52 -7.68 14.59
C GLN A 235 11.36 -6.46 15.00
N GLU A 236 12.48 -6.25 14.31
CA GLU A 236 13.35 -5.09 14.46
C GLU A 236 12.69 -3.81 13.93
N ILE A 237 11.74 -3.94 13.00
CA ILE A 237 10.96 -2.81 12.46
C ILE A 237 9.73 -2.58 13.33
N GLN A 238 8.92 -3.60 13.58
CA GLN A 238 7.75 -3.49 14.44
C GLN A 238 7.78 -4.55 15.52
N VAL A 239 7.98 -4.09 16.75
CA VAL A 239 7.94 -4.93 17.93
C VAL A 239 6.52 -5.51 18.09
N PRO A 240 6.37 -6.83 18.27
CA PRO A 240 5.08 -7.44 18.58
C PRO A 240 4.48 -6.88 19.87
N LEU A 241 3.19 -6.57 19.86
CA LEU A 241 2.44 -6.27 21.08
C LEU A 241 2.40 -7.50 21.99
N GLU A 242 2.48 -7.27 23.30
CA GLU A 242 2.39 -8.31 24.32
C GLU A 242 1.14 -9.17 24.16
N LYS A 243 1.28 -10.51 24.15
CA LYS A 243 0.16 -11.47 24.04
C LYS A 243 -1.02 -11.10 24.95
N ALA A 244 -0.74 -10.84 26.23
CA ALA A 244 -1.77 -10.57 27.22
C ALA A 244 -2.55 -9.27 26.97
N SER A 245 -2.02 -8.36 26.14
CA SER A 245 -2.72 -7.13 25.76
C SER A 245 -3.80 -7.36 24.70
N LEU A 246 -3.67 -8.41 23.89
CA LEU A 246 -4.56 -8.70 22.77
C LEU A 246 -5.81 -9.47 23.22
N ILE A 247 -6.92 -9.37 22.48
CA ILE A 247 -8.10 -10.20 22.71
C ILE A 247 -7.75 -11.70 22.61
N PRO A 248 -8.39 -12.60 23.40
CA PRO A 248 -7.97 -14.01 23.52
C PRO A 248 -7.76 -14.75 22.20
N MET A 249 -8.56 -14.46 21.18
CA MET A 249 -8.42 -15.11 19.87
C MET A 249 -7.11 -14.82 19.14
N PHE A 250 -6.47 -13.70 19.45
CA PHE A 250 -5.21 -13.27 18.83
C PHE A 250 -3.97 -13.65 19.65
N GLN A 251 -4.14 -14.32 20.78
CA GLN A 251 -3.01 -14.67 21.67
C GLN A 251 -2.31 -15.97 21.25
N ALA A 252 -2.99 -16.82 20.48
CA ALA A 252 -2.51 -18.16 20.14
C ALA A 252 -1.46 -18.13 19.01
N GLU A 253 -0.32 -18.76 19.27
CA GLU A 253 0.74 -19.01 18.28
C GLU A 253 0.52 -20.32 17.51
N LYS A 254 -0.31 -21.21 18.05
CA LYS A 254 -0.60 -22.52 17.46
C LYS A 254 -2.06 -22.88 17.65
N ALA A 255 -2.54 -23.78 16.80
CA ALA A 255 -3.96 -24.19 16.81
C ALA A 255 -4.38 -24.81 18.15
N ASP A 256 -3.49 -25.51 18.85
CA ASP A 256 -3.75 -26.14 20.16
C ASP A 256 -3.75 -25.14 21.33
N GLU A 257 -3.21 -23.93 21.14
CA GLU A 257 -3.29 -22.81 22.08
C GLU A 257 -4.62 -22.03 21.96
N GLN A 258 -5.36 -22.22 20.87
CA GLN A 258 -6.58 -21.45 20.61
C GLN A 258 -7.74 -21.88 21.51
N THR A 259 -8.14 -20.98 22.39
CA THR A 259 -9.23 -21.20 23.36
C THR A 259 -10.58 -20.66 22.88
N VAL A 260 -10.59 -19.78 21.87
CA VAL A 260 -11.80 -19.19 21.30
C VAL A 260 -12.29 -20.04 20.12
N GLU A 261 -13.49 -20.60 20.23
CA GLU A 261 -14.04 -21.57 19.26
C GLU A 261 -14.14 -20.97 17.85
N GLU A 262 -14.61 -19.73 17.74
CA GLU A 262 -14.78 -18.99 16.50
C GLU A 262 -13.45 -18.78 15.75
N ALA A 263 -12.32 -18.80 16.47
CA ALA A 263 -10.99 -18.57 15.92
C ALA A 263 -10.22 -19.87 15.64
N LYS A 264 -10.74 -21.05 16.02
CA LYS A 264 -10.06 -22.34 15.77
C LYS A 264 -9.86 -22.66 14.29
N GLY A 265 -10.76 -22.16 13.43
CA GLY A 265 -10.63 -22.29 11.97
C GLY A 265 -9.58 -21.36 11.33
N GLY A 266 -9.04 -20.39 12.08
CA GLY A 266 -8.16 -19.33 11.55
C GLY A 266 -6.72 -19.76 11.23
N PHE A 267 -6.29 -20.97 11.60
CA PHE A 267 -4.92 -21.45 11.45
C PHE A 267 -4.61 -22.11 10.09
N GLY A 268 -5.54 -22.05 9.13
CA GLY A 268 -5.48 -22.80 7.86
C GLY A 268 -4.31 -22.46 6.92
N ASN A 269 -3.67 -21.29 7.10
CA ASN A 269 -2.61 -20.79 6.20
C ASN A 269 -1.20 -20.87 6.80
N GLY A 270 -1.00 -21.59 7.92
CA GLY A 270 0.33 -21.83 8.51
C GLY A 270 0.94 -20.65 9.27
N VAL A 271 0.26 -19.49 9.33
CA VAL A 271 0.67 -18.37 10.19
C VAL A 271 -0.25 -18.29 11.41
N ALA A 272 0.36 -18.08 12.56
CA ALA A 272 -0.35 -17.99 13.81
C ALA A 272 -1.14 -16.67 13.96
N CYS A 273 -2.31 -16.72 14.59
CA CYS A 273 -3.09 -15.52 14.92
C CYS A 273 -2.22 -14.48 15.62
N TYR A 274 -1.41 -14.87 16.60
CA TYR A 274 -0.50 -13.94 17.29
C TYR A 274 0.56 -13.32 16.38
N GLY A 275 1.16 -14.09 15.48
CA GLY A 275 2.24 -13.60 14.61
C GLY A 275 1.79 -12.40 13.77
N CYS A 276 0.60 -12.47 13.18
CA CYS A 276 0.04 -11.34 12.44
C CYS A 276 -0.55 -10.28 13.38
N HIS A 277 -1.42 -10.67 14.31
CA HIS A 277 -2.23 -9.72 15.08
C HIS A 277 -1.45 -8.93 16.13
N SER A 278 -0.28 -9.40 16.56
CA SER A 278 0.59 -8.67 17.50
C SER A 278 1.22 -7.42 16.89
N GLN A 279 1.53 -7.43 15.59
CA GLN A 279 2.01 -6.24 14.88
C GLN A 279 0.85 -5.49 14.24
N PHE A 280 -0.12 -6.23 13.69
CA PHE A 280 -1.30 -5.66 13.08
C PHE A 280 -2.09 -4.79 14.07
N GLY A 281 -2.30 -5.30 15.29
CA GLY A 281 -3.08 -4.62 16.32
C GLY A 281 -2.53 -3.24 16.67
N ALA A 282 -1.21 -3.04 16.53
CA ALA A 282 -0.58 -1.74 16.74
C ALA A 282 -1.11 -0.71 15.73
N HIS A 283 -1.03 -1.01 14.44
CA HIS A 283 -1.45 -0.08 13.39
C HIS A 283 -2.98 0.01 13.25
N ALA A 284 -3.70 -1.09 13.49
CA ALA A 284 -5.16 -1.13 13.44
C ALA A 284 -5.81 -0.16 14.43
N GLN A 285 -5.18 -0.04 15.61
CA GLN A 285 -5.70 0.76 16.71
C GLN A 285 -5.84 2.24 16.31
N LEU A 286 -4.95 2.72 15.46
CA LEU A 286 -4.95 4.11 14.96
C LEU A 286 -6.25 4.47 14.23
N PHE A 287 -7.04 3.47 13.82
CA PHE A 287 -8.31 3.66 13.11
C PHE A 287 -9.55 3.34 13.96
N VAL A 288 -9.40 3.06 15.26
CA VAL A 288 -10.49 2.52 16.10
C VAL A 288 -11.68 3.47 16.24
N ARG A 289 -11.45 4.78 16.12
CA ARG A 289 -12.48 5.81 16.24
C ARG A 289 -13.19 6.17 14.94
N PHE A 290 -12.81 5.57 13.82
CA PHE A 290 -13.46 5.82 12.53
C PHE A 290 -14.51 4.75 12.22
N ASP A 291 -15.75 5.19 12.01
CA ASP A 291 -16.84 4.29 11.64
C ASP A 291 -16.77 3.83 10.18
N ASP A 292 -17.77 3.06 9.74
CA ASP A 292 -17.85 2.50 8.39
C ASP A 292 -18.19 3.53 7.30
N GLN A 293 -18.52 4.77 7.69
CA GLN A 293 -18.67 5.96 6.84
C GLN A 293 -17.42 6.85 6.86
N GLY A 294 -16.37 6.43 7.56
CA GLY A 294 -15.12 7.18 7.71
C GLY A 294 -15.23 8.39 8.63
N LEU A 295 -16.29 8.50 9.43
CA LEU A 295 -16.44 9.59 10.39
C LEU A 295 -15.77 9.24 11.70
N TRP A 296 -15.06 10.21 12.28
CA TRP A 296 -14.46 10.07 13.59
C TRP A 296 -15.54 10.19 14.69
N ARG A 297 -15.43 9.35 15.71
CA ARG A 297 -16.43 9.19 16.77
C ARG A 297 -15.77 9.28 18.14
N GLU A 298 -16.07 10.34 18.88
CA GLU A 298 -15.61 10.52 20.26
C GLU A 298 -16.13 9.42 21.19
N ASP A 299 -17.33 8.92 20.91
CA ASP A 299 -18.04 7.89 21.67
C ASP A 299 -17.68 6.45 21.25
N ALA A 300 -16.68 6.26 20.37
CA ALA A 300 -16.23 4.94 19.97
C ALA A 300 -15.67 4.17 21.17
N THR A 301 -16.11 2.92 21.35
CA THR A 301 -15.64 2.06 22.46
C THR A 301 -14.55 1.10 22.02
N GLY A 302 -14.48 0.75 20.73
CA GLY A 302 -13.60 -0.29 20.20
C GLY A 302 -13.90 -1.70 20.73
N VAL A 303 -14.92 -1.89 21.56
CA VAL A 303 -15.26 -3.20 22.14
C VAL A 303 -16.06 -4.00 21.12
N GLN A 304 -15.74 -5.29 20.98
CA GLN A 304 -16.49 -6.23 20.13
C GLN A 304 -17.98 -6.20 20.48
N ASP A 305 -18.83 -6.08 19.47
CA ASP A 305 -20.27 -6.28 19.63
C ASP A 305 -20.52 -7.77 19.94
N PRO A 306 -21.08 -8.13 21.11
CA PRO A 306 -21.32 -9.52 21.48
C PRO A 306 -22.42 -10.19 20.64
N GLU A 307 -23.29 -9.40 20.01
CA GLU A 307 -24.34 -9.89 19.11
C GLU A 307 -24.00 -9.65 17.63
N GLY A 308 -22.89 -8.95 17.37
CA GLY A 308 -22.46 -8.54 16.05
C GLY A 308 -21.52 -9.50 15.35
N GLU A 309 -21.19 -9.15 14.11
CA GLU A 309 -20.17 -9.84 13.32
C GLU A 309 -18.78 -9.69 13.97
N LEU A 310 -17.98 -10.76 13.92
CA LEU A 310 -16.63 -10.73 14.47
C LEU A 310 -15.80 -9.61 13.82
N GLY A 311 -15.17 -8.77 14.65
CA GLY A 311 -14.40 -7.60 14.22
C GLY A 311 -15.22 -6.33 14.01
N ARG A 312 -16.52 -6.36 14.32
CA ARG A 312 -17.39 -5.19 14.41
C ARG A 312 -17.61 -4.77 15.86
N SER A 313 -17.58 -3.46 16.06
CA SER A 313 -18.09 -2.82 17.27
C SER A 313 -19.48 -2.24 16.98
N ILE A 314 -20.11 -1.69 17.99
CA ILE A 314 -21.46 -1.09 17.89
C ILE A 314 -21.45 0.14 16.98
N ALA A 315 -22.63 0.52 16.47
CA ALA A 315 -22.85 1.76 15.73
C ALA A 315 -21.96 1.95 14.47
N GLY A 316 -21.63 0.86 13.77
CA GLY A 316 -20.84 0.91 12.53
C GLY A 316 -19.33 1.00 12.75
N LEU A 317 -18.85 0.88 13.99
CA LEU A 317 -17.44 0.88 14.33
C LEU A 317 -16.80 -0.50 14.14
N TYR A 318 -15.49 -0.53 14.31
CA TYR A 318 -14.66 -1.73 14.24
C TYR A 318 -14.03 -2.04 15.58
N THR A 319 -13.83 -3.34 15.84
CA THR A 319 -13.28 -3.83 17.09
C THR A 319 -11.78 -3.57 17.19
N SER A 320 -11.33 -3.13 18.36
CA SER A 320 -9.92 -3.03 18.75
C SER A 320 -9.29 -4.42 18.90
N HIS A 321 -7.98 -4.49 18.73
CA HIS A 321 -7.24 -5.71 19.03
C HIS A 321 -6.98 -5.90 20.54
N PHE A 322 -7.19 -4.86 21.36
CA PHE A 322 -6.87 -4.89 22.79
C PHE A 322 -8.00 -5.51 23.64
N ALA A 323 -7.61 -6.36 24.59
CA ALA A 323 -8.52 -7.01 25.52
C ALA A 323 -9.07 -6.07 26.61
N ASP A 324 -8.28 -5.08 27.02
CA ASP A 324 -8.69 -4.12 28.04
C ASP A 324 -9.72 -3.14 27.46
N PRO A 325 -10.98 -3.11 27.95
CA PRO A 325 -12.00 -2.21 27.43
C PRO A 325 -11.69 -0.73 27.66
N THR A 326 -10.76 -0.39 28.57
CA THR A 326 -10.31 0.99 28.75
C THR A 326 -9.28 1.42 27.71
N ARG A 327 -8.54 0.46 27.14
CA ARG A 327 -7.61 0.67 26.02
C ARG A 327 -8.27 0.52 24.65
N ALA A 328 -9.33 -0.27 24.55
CA ALA A 328 -10.04 -0.49 23.29
C ALA A 328 -10.42 0.81 22.53
N PRO A 329 -10.87 1.91 23.17
CA PRO A 329 -11.17 3.17 22.47
C PRO A 329 -9.99 4.14 22.34
N ASP A 330 -8.83 3.81 22.92
CA ASP A 330 -7.65 4.67 22.96
C ASP A 330 -6.87 4.54 21.64
N GLU A 331 -6.69 5.64 20.92
CA GLU A 331 -5.94 5.65 19.66
C GLU A 331 -4.42 5.47 19.89
N THR A 332 -3.95 5.58 21.14
CA THR A 332 -2.54 5.41 21.51
C THR A 332 -2.05 3.99 21.20
N SER A 333 -0.98 3.91 20.42
CA SER A 333 -0.44 2.65 19.94
C SER A 333 1.04 2.78 19.54
N GLN A 334 1.50 1.97 18.60
CA GLN A 334 2.87 1.99 18.07
C GLN A 334 2.88 2.09 16.54
N MET A 335 3.88 2.79 16.01
CA MET A 335 4.29 2.78 14.61
C MET A 335 5.80 2.50 14.57
N PHE A 336 6.21 1.42 13.93
CA PHE A 336 7.61 0.95 13.87
C PHE A 336 8.31 0.95 15.24
N GLY A 337 7.62 0.42 16.25
CA GLY A 337 8.11 0.35 17.63
C GLY A 337 8.13 1.67 18.41
N VAL A 338 7.79 2.80 17.79
CA VAL A 338 7.65 4.10 18.46
C VAL A 338 6.22 4.26 18.97
N GLU A 339 6.05 4.62 20.24
CA GLU A 339 4.74 4.94 20.80
C GLU A 339 4.18 6.24 20.19
N VAL A 340 2.91 6.22 19.81
CA VAL A 340 2.22 7.32 19.13
C VAL A 340 0.82 7.49 19.70
N GLU A 341 0.37 8.74 19.84
CA GLU A 341 -0.91 9.08 20.47
C GLU A 341 -2.14 8.88 19.56
N ASN A 342 -1.95 8.97 18.25
CA ASN A 342 -3.02 8.88 17.24
C ASN A 342 -2.44 8.67 15.85
N LEU A 343 -3.31 8.61 14.84
CA LEU A 343 -2.93 8.42 13.44
C LEU A 343 -2.00 9.53 12.92
N ARG A 344 -2.15 10.78 13.37
CA ARG A 344 -1.25 11.86 12.97
C ARG A 344 0.18 11.60 13.47
N ALA A 345 0.37 11.36 14.77
CA ALA A 345 1.69 11.05 15.30
C ALA A 345 2.30 9.79 14.63
N ALA A 346 1.46 8.82 14.26
CA ALA A 346 1.89 7.64 13.50
C ALA A 346 2.38 8.00 12.09
N THR A 347 1.71 8.91 11.38
CA THR A 347 2.17 9.35 10.06
C THR A 347 3.50 10.08 10.09
N ASP A 348 3.78 10.86 11.14
CA ASP A 348 5.07 11.52 11.29
C ASP A 348 6.20 10.47 11.40
N VAL A 349 6.03 9.45 12.25
CA VAL A 349 6.97 8.32 12.38
C VAL A 349 7.12 7.55 11.05
N LEU A 350 6.02 7.30 10.35
CA LEU A 350 6.03 6.61 9.06
C LEU A 350 6.83 7.41 8.02
N THR A 351 6.58 8.72 7.89
CA THR A 351 7.27 9.56 6.90
C THR A 351 8.75 9.80 7.22
N ASP A 352 9.14 9.73 8.50
CA ASP A 352 10.53 9.84 8.94
C ASP A 352 11.33 8.53 8.73
N SER A 353 10.63 7.42 8.47
CA SER A 353 11.26 6.12 8.22
C SER A 353 11.86 6.00 6.82
N ALA A 354 13.01 5.34 6.71
CA ALA A 354 13.59 4.97 5.41
C ALA A 354 12.63 4.11 4.57
N LEU A 355 11.71 3.38 5.20
CA LEU A 355 10.70 2.57 4.52
C LEU A 355 9.77 3.41 3.64
N PHE A 356 9.45 4.64 4.06
CA PHE A 356 8.60 5.54 3.27
C PHE A 356 9.26 5.95 1.95
N GLN A 357 10.55 6.24 2.02
CA GLN A 357 11.36 6.69 0.90
C GLN A 357 11.60 5.52 -0.07
N GLN A 358 12.00 4.36 0.46
CA GLN A 358 12.15 3.13 -0.32
C GLN A 358 10.85 2.75 -1.02
N CYS A 359 9.72 2.82 -0.31
CA CYS A 359 8.44 2.48 -0.89
C CYS A 359 8.01 3.47 -1.99
N THR A 360 8.34 4.75 -1.84
CA THR A 360 8.08 5.76 -2.89
C THR A 360 8.84 5.43 -4.17
N VAL A 361 10.15 5.16 -4.09
CA VAL A 361 10.97 4.74 -5.25
C VAL A 361 10.41 3.45 -5.86
N LYS A 362 10.09 2.46 -5.04
CA LYS A 362 9.55 1.18 -5.51
C LYS A 362 8.22 1.34 -6.25
N ASN A 363 7.31 2.17 -5.73
CA ASN A 363 6.02 2.43 -6.37
C ASN A 363 6.17 3.16 -7.70
N LEU A 364 7.14 4.08 -7.82
CA LEU A 364 7.46 4.72 -9.10
C LEU A 364 7.93 3.70 -10.14
N VAL A 365 8.90 2.85 -9.80
CA VAL A 365 9.38 1.77 -10.69
C VAL A 365 8.25 0.82 -11.06
N ALA A 366 7.51 0.33 -10.07
CA ALA A 366 6.43 -0.63 -10.29
C ALA A 366 5.37 -0.08 -11.24
N ARG A 367 4.93 1.17 -11.03
CA ARG A 367 3.92 1.80 -11.87
C ARG A 367 4.43 2.06 -13.29
N SER A 368 5.64 2.60 -13.43
CA SER A 368 6.22 2.94 -14.74
C SER A 368 6.43 1.72 -15.63
N PHE A 369 6.66 0.55 -15.05
CA PHE A 369 6.93 -0.69 -15.80
C PHE A 369 5.86 -1.76 -15.65
N ASN A 370 4.69 -1.40 -15.10
CA ASN A 370 3.57 -2.32 -14.88
C ASN A 370 3.97 -3.61 -14.12
N LEU A 371 4.83 -3.45 -13.12
CA LEU A 371 5.20 -4.51 -12.19
C LEU A 371 4.22 -4.49 -11.01
N ALA A 372 4.17 -5.59 -10.26
CA ALA A 372 3.41 -5.61 -9.02
C ALA A 372 3.99 -4.57 -8.03
N SER A 373 3.13 -3.66 -7.56
CA SER A 373 3.50 -2.61 -6.60
C SER A 373 3.49 -3.12 -5.15
N GLY A 374 3.86 -2.25 -4.21
CA GLY A 374 3.84 -2.56 -2.78
C GLY A 374 4.88 -3.62 -2.40
N VAL A 375 4.42 -4.86 -2.16
CA VAL A 375 5.22 -5.92 -1.52
C VAL A 375 5.86 -6.91 -2.48
N SER A 376 5.82 -6.64 -3.79
CA SER A 376 6.46 -7.51 -4.78
C SER A 376 7.97 -7.62 -4.55
N ASN A 377 8.53 -8.80 -4.83
CA ASN A 377 9.97 -9.05 -4.86
C ASN A 377 10.55 -8.96 -6.28
N ASP A 378 9.77 -8.50 -7.26
CA ASP A 378 10.20 -8.36 -8.66
C ASP A 378 11.21 -7.22 -8.87
N ILE A 379 11.37 -6.35 -7.87
CA ILE A 379 12.25 -5.20 -7.91
C ILE A 379 13.33 -5.39 -6.85
N ASP A 380 14.58 -5.28 -7.26
CA ASP A 380 15.75 -5.44 -6.40
C ASP A 380 15.71 -4.49 -5.20
N ALA A 381 15.73 -5.04 -3.99
CA ALA A 381 15.55 -4.26 -2.76
C ALA A 381 16.77 -3.39 -2.42
N GLU A 382 17.98 -3.82 -2.81
CA GLU A 382 19.22 -3.08 -2.56
C GLU A 382 19.28 -1.84 -3.45
N LEU A 383 18.96 -1.98 -4.74
CA LEU A 383 18.80 -0.88 -5.68
C LEU A 383 17.83 0.19 -5.15
N ILE A 384 16.66 -0.24 -4.67
CA ILE A 384 15.65 0.67 -4.10
C ILE A 384 16.16 1.39 -2.85
N ALA A 385 16.86 0.67 -1.96
CA ALA A 385 17.44 1.24 -0.75
C ALA A 385 18.50 2.30 -1.07
N GLU A 386 19.37 2.04 -2.04
CA GLU A 386 20.42 2.97 -2.45
C GLU A 386 19.87 4.22 -3.13
N ILE A 387 18.90 4.09 -4.04
CA ILE A 387 18.25 5.26 -4.67
C ILE A 387 17.56 6.11 -3.60
N ALA A 388 16.81 5.49 -2.68
CA ALA A 388 16.15 6.22 -1.60
C ALA A 388 17.15 6.91 -0.67
N GLN A 389 18.29 6.26 -0.37
CA GLN A 389 19.36 6.86 0.41
C GLN A 389 20.00 8.06 -0.31
N SER A 390 20.22 7.97 -1.62
CA SER A 390 20.73 9.10 -2.42
C SER A 390 19.79 10.30 -2.36
N VAL A 391 18.48 10.08 -2.53
CA VAL A 391 17.47 11.15 -2.43
C VAL A 391 17.53 11.87 -1.08
N SER A 392 17.65 11.12 0.00
CA SER A 392 17.67 11.67 1.36
C SER A 392 19.01 12.28 1.77
N ALA A 393 20.10 11.90 1.12
CA ALA A 393 21.38 12.56 1.28
C ALA A 393 21.37 13.97 0.64
N ASP A 394 20.60 14.15 -0.43
CA ASP A 394 20.50 15.41 -1.17
C ASP A 394 19.60 16.44 -0.46
N THR A 395 18.49 16.01 0.15
CA THR A 395 17.56 16.89 0.86
C THR A 395 16.86 16.19 2.03
N PRO A 396 16.67 16.86 3.19
CA PRO A 396 15.92 16.29 4.32
C PRO A 396 14.42 16.21 4.06
N HIS A 397 13.91 16.92 3.06
CA HIS A 397 12.49 16.98 2.72
C HIS A 397 12.30 16.75 1.21
N PRO A 398 12.53 15.52 0.73
CA PRO A 398 12.45 15.22 -0.69
C PRO A 398 11.04 15.40 -1.22
N THR A 399 10.94 16.06 -2.37
CA THR A 399 9.69 16.21 -3.12
C THR A 399 9.52 15.01 -4.06
N ILE A 400 8.33 14.81 -4.61
CA ILE A 400 8.11 13.74 -5.59
C ILE A 400 8.98 13.91 -6.85
N ARG A 401 9.38 15.15 -7.19
CA ARG A 401 10.30 15.43 -8.30
C ARG A 401 11.69 14.87 -8.03
N HIS A 402 12.20 15.01 -6.81
CA HIS A 402 13.49 14.44 -6.41
C HIS A 402 13.46 12.90 -6.56
N TYR A 403 12.40 12.25 -6.07
CA TYR A 403 12.26 10.80 -6.23
C TYR A 403 12.21 10.37 -7.69
N VAL A 404 11.42 11.05 -8.52
CA VAL A 404 11.31 10.75 -9.96
C VAL A 404 12.63 10.93 -10.66
N TRP A 405 13.32 12.05 -10.43
CA TRP A 405 14.62 12.32 -11.01
C TRP A 405 15.61 11.22 -10.62
N SER A 406 15.88 11.02 -9.32
CA SER A 406 16.86 10.05 -8.86
C SER A 406 16.54 8.62 -9.31
N THR A 407 15.26 8.23 -9.34
CA THR A 407 14.85 6.89 -9.78
C THR A 407 15.11 6.69 -11.27
N PHE A 408 14.65 7.61 -12.11
CA PHE A 408 14.64 7.40 -13.55
C PHE A 408 15.92 7.88 -14.25
N THR A 409 16.82 8.54 -13.52
CA THR A 409 18.21 8.81 -13.95
C THR A 409 19.22 7.82 -13.38
N ASP A 410 18.86 6.93 -12.44
CA ASP A 410 19.77 5.88 -11.95
C ASP A 410 20.09 4.90 -13.08
N ARG A 411 21.37 4.76 -13.38
CA ARG A 411 21.84 4.00 -14.54
C ARG A 411 21.40 2.53 -14.51
N ARG A 412 21.28 1.93 -13.33
CA ARG A 412 20.88 0.53 -13.17
C ARG A 412 19.42 0.32 -13.53
N VAL A 413 18.56 1.29 -13.20
CA VAL A 413 17.14 1.28 -13.63
C VAL A 413 17.06 1.38 -15.15
N VAL A 414 17.84 2.28 -15.76
CA VAL A 414 17.88 2.45 -17.22
C VAL A 414 18.36 1.17 -17.91
N ASP A 415 19.49 0.60 -17.47
CA ASP A 415 20.08 -0.60 -18.05
C ASP A 415 19.16 -1.83 -17.90
N ALA A 416 18.49 -1.99 -16.75
CA ALA A 416 17.53 -3.07 -16.55
C ALA A 416 16.37 -3.02 -17.55
N VAL A 417 15.88 -1.82 -17.89
CA VAL A 417 14.84 -1.63 -18.91
C VAL A 417 15.39 -1.90 -20.31
N LEU A 418 16.60 -1.43 -20.61
CA LEU A 418 17.24 -1.63 -21.92
C LEU A 418 17.57 -3.09 -22.21
N ALA A 419 17.87 -3.89 -21.18
CA ALA A 419 18.03 -5.34 -21.34
C ALA A 419 16.79 -6.01 -21.95
N THR A 420 15.59 -5.43 -21.78
CA THR A 420 14.36 -5.93 -22.41
C THR A 420 14.26 -5.61 -23.91
N MET A 421 15.04 -4.64 -24.40
CA MET A 421 15.12 -4.32 -25.83
C MET A 421 15.86 -5.40 -26.62
N GLU A 422 16.77 -6.12 -25.96
CA GLU A 422 17.61 -7.16 -26.55
C GLU A 422 17.01 -8.57 -26.43
N ALA A 423 15.95 -8.72 -25.62
CA ALA A 423 15.23 -9.98 -25.46
C ALA A 423 14.43 -10.30 -26.74
N PRO A 424 14.66 -11.46 -27.39
CA PRO A 424 14.03 -11.83 -28.67
C PRO A 424 12.55 -12.17 -28.59
#